data_AF-A0A8T4HVU9-F1
#
_entry.id   AF-A0A8T4HVU9-F1
#
_cell.length_a   1.000
_cell.length_b   1.000
_cell.length_c   1.000
_cell.angle_alpha   90.00
_cell.angle_beta   90.00
_cell.angle_gamma   90.00
#
_symmetry.space_group_name_H-M   'P 1'
#
loop_
_entity.id
_entity.type
_entity.pdbx_description
1 polymer ?
#
loop_
_entity_poly.entity_id
_entity_poly.type
_entity_poly.pdbx_seq_one_letter_code
_entity_poly.pdbx_strand_id
1 'polypeptide(L)'
;FSLTTETLNNALAWPVRQVMDHQLTPRSVTARVLIPSLEARLALPRLIDDPENPKPRERLHRIQTTYVNALSNSLNSLAQFGTEVTLTVRTVPLTPTHKLYLLNGDEALIGYYQVVKNEEAAFEGEQLALYDVLGLTAKLFRSTRGPQARDEQESSFVEESQQFFDSLWTTIAVPFG
;
A
#
# COMPACT_ATOMS: atom_id res chain seq x y z
N PHE A 1 -1.90 -1.22 4.24
CA PHE A 1 -0.67 -2.00 4.46
C PHE A 1 -0.28 -2.67 3.14
N SER A 2 0.88 -2.35 2.59
CA SER A 2 1.32 -2.87 1.27
C SER A 2 2.83 -2.70 1.09
N LEU A 3 3.43 -3.39 0.12
CA LEU A 3 4.86 -3.26 -0.21
C LEU A 3 5.21 -1.84 -0.68
N THR A 4 4.36 -1.27 -1.53
CA THR A 4 4.43 0.11 -2.03
C THR A 4 3.04 0.73 -2.03
N THR A 5 2.93 2.04 -2.26
CA THR A 5 1.65 2.73 -2.46
C THR A 5 1.24 2.81 -3.94
N GLU A 6 1.93 2.13 -4.84
CA GLU A 6 1.72 2.21 -6.30
C GLU A 6 0.28 1.89 -6.71
N THR A 7 -0.24 0.74 -6.28
CA THR A 7 -1.63 0.34 -6.61
C THR A 7 -2.66 1.30 -6.02
N LEU A 8 -2.37 1.90 -4.85
CA LEU A 8 -3.26 2.89 -4.25
C LEU A 8 -3.27 4.19 -5.06
N ASN A 9 -2.11 4.67 -5.53
CA ASN A 9 -2.02 5.82 -6.42
C ASN A 9 -2.89 5.61 -7.67
N ASN A 10 -2.76 4.46 -8.32
CA ASN A 10 -3.52 4.14 -9.52
C ASN A 10 -5.03 4.09 -9.24
N ALA A 11 -5.45 3.50 -8.12
CA ALA A 11 -6.86 3.43 -7.73
C ALA A 11 -7.46 4.80 -7.40
N LEU A 12 -6.66 5.72 -6.85
CA LEU A 12 -7.10 7.07 -6.47
C LEU A 12 -7.10 8.07 -7.61
N ALA A 13 -6.43 7.79 -8.73
CA ALA A 13 -6.34 8.72 -9.86
C ALA A 13 -7.72 9.19 -10.36
N TRP A 14 -8.68 8.28 -10.53
CA TRP A 14 -10.02 8.62 -10.98
C TRP A 14 -10.85 9.34 -9.91
N PRO A 15 -10.97 8.85 -8.66
CA PRO A 15 -11.65 9.59 -7.59
C PRO A 15 -11.09 11.00 -7.33
N VAL A 16 -9.77 11.18 -7.37
CA VAL A 16 -9.14 12.51 -7.22
C VAL A 16 -9.61 13.43 -8.34
N ARG A 17 -9.62 12.94 -9.58
CA ARG A 17 -10.12 13.72 -10.72
C ARG A 17 -11.58 14.13 -10.56
N GLN A 18 -12.43 13.22 -10.07
CA GLN A 18 -13.84 13.51 -9.80
C GLN A 18 -14.01 14.63 -8.75
N VAL A 19 -13.12 14.73 -7.76
CA VAL A 19 -13.13 15.85 -6.80
C VAL A 19 -12.73 17.17 -7.46
N MET A 20 -11.70 17.14 -8.31
CA MET A 20 -11.26 18.32 -9.06
C MET A 20 -12.34 18.86 -10.01
N ASP A 21 -13.12 17.96 -10.61
CA ASP A 21 -14.24 18.29 -11.49
C ASP A 21 -15.55 18.58 -10.71
N HIS A 22 -15.49 18.66 -9.37
CA HIS A 22 -16.63 18.86 -8.45
C HIS A 22 -17.76 17.81 -8.56
N GLN A 23 -17.48 16.65 -9.13
CA GLN A 23 -18.40 15.52 -9.20
C GLN A 23 -18.47 14.74 -7.88
N LEU A 24 -17.37 14.74 -7.12
CA LEU A 24 -17.32 14.32 -5.72
C LEU A 24 -16.95 15.50 -4.84
N THR A 25 -17.64 15.69 -3.73
CA THR A 25 -17.38 16.80 -2.78
C THR A 25 -17.18 16.27 -1.36
N PRO A 26 -16.13 15.46 -1.11
CA PRO A 26 -15.86 14.96 0.22
C PRO A 26 -15.52 16.12 1.15
N ARG A 27 -16.05 16.07 2.38
CA ARG A 27 -15.65 17.05 3.41
C ARG A 27 -14.22 16.81 3.86
N SER A 28 -13.81 15.55 3.99
CA SER A 28 -12.48 15.17 4.41
C SER A 28 -12.01 13.85 3.81
N VAL A 29 -10.70 13.68 3.75
CA VAL A 29 -9.99 12.45 3.40
C VAL A 29 -8.88 12.22 4.41
N THR A 30 -8.98 11.11 5.16
CA THR A 30 -7.96 10.68 6.12
C THR A 30 -7.35 9.36 5.67
N ALA A 31 -6.03 9.32 5.51
CA ALA A 31 -5.29 8.15 5.08
C ALA A 31 -4.17 7.80 6.07
N ARG A 32 -4.20 6.56 6.56
CA ARG A 32 -3.10 5.93 7.31
C ARG A 32 -2.43 4.89 6.42
N VAL A 33 -1.15 5.08 6.14
CA VAL A 33 -0.39 4.23 5.22
C VAL A 33 0.72 3.53 5.99
N LEU A 34 0.76 2.21 5.90
CA LEU A 34 1.81 1.38 6.46
C LEU A 34 2.53 0.62 5.34
N ILE A 35 3.83 0.84 5.20
CA ILE A 35 4.71 0.17 4.24
C ILE A 35 5.95 -0.41 4.95
N PRO A 36 6.75 -1.28 4.30
CA PRO A 36 7.99 -1.78 4.88
C PRO A 36 8.99 -0.68 5.17
N SER A 37 9.75 -0.85 6.25
CA SER A 37 10.90 0.01 6.58
C SER A 37 11.99 -0.09 5.52
N LEU A 38 12.59 1.07 5.23
CA LEU A 38 13.74 1.21 4.34
C LEU A 38 15.04 0.63 4.94
N GLU A 39 15.03 0.30 6.23
CA GLU A 39 16.18 -0.28 6.92
C GLU A 39 16.00 -1.79 7.14
N ALA A 40 14.79 -2.31 6.90
CA ALA A 40 14.48 -3.69 7.19
C ALA A 40 15.12 -4.64 6.18
N ARG A 41 15.54 -5.80 6.68
CA ARG A 41 15.94 -6.92 5.84
C ARG A 41 14.69 -7.68 5.38
N LEU A 42 14.20 -7.32 4.21
CA LEU A 42 13.01 -7.95 3.62
C LEU A 42 13.36 -9.29 2.97
N ALA A 43 12.42 -10.24 3.00
CA ALA A 43 12.55 -11.51 2.30
C ALA A 43 12.45 -11.34 0.77
N LEU A 44 11.77 -10.28 0.32
CA LEU A 44 11.56 -9.92 -1.08
C LEU A 44 11.58 -8.39 -1.25
N PRO A 45 11.97 -7.88 -2.44
CA PRO A 45 12.59 -8.62 -3.54
C PRO A 45 14.04 -9.02 -3.20
N ARG A 46 14.55 -10.05 -3.88
CA ARG A 46 15.95 -10.50 -3.77
C ARG A 46 16.47 -11.02 -5.10
N LEU A 47 17.78 -10.93 -5.34
CA LEU A 47 18.36 -11.59 -6.52
C LEU A 47 18.20 -13.11 -6.41
N ILE A 48 18.12 -13.76 -7.56
CA ILE A 48 18.04 -15.22 -7.65
C ILE A 48 19.37 -15.84 -7.23
N ASP A 49 20.48 -15.30 -7.74
CA ASP A 49 21.82 -15.88 -7.58
C ASP A 49 22.59 -15.32 -6.36
N ASP A 50 22.21 -14.14 -5.86
CA ASP A 50 22.82 -13.49 -4.70
C ASP A 50 21.75 -12.87 -3.77
N PRO A 51 21.06 -13.68 -2.94
CA PRO A 51 19.95 -13.23 -2.10
C PRO A 51 20.29 -12.10 -1.12
N GLU A 52 21.57 -11.92 -0.79
CA GLU A 52 22.03 -10.97 0.22
C GLU A 52 22.35 -9.60 -0.38
N ASN A 53 22.38 -9.50 -1.70
CA ASN A 53 22.66 -8.28 -2.42
C ASN A 53 21.68 -7.15 -2.04
N PRO A 54 22.17 -5.93 -1.75
CA PRO A 54 21.29 -4.83 -1.35
C PRO A 54 20.53 -4.18 -2.52
N LYS A 55 21.00 -4.33 -3.78
CA LYS A 55 20.40 -3.65 -4.95
C LYS A 55 18.89 -3.81 -5.10
N PRO A 56 18.28 -5.01 -4.92
CA PRO A 56 16.83 -5.16 -5.00
C PRO A 56 16.08 -4.35 -3.93
N ARG A 57 16.64 -4.25 -2.71
CA ARG A 57 16.06 -3.47 -1.62
C ARG A 57 16.21 -1.98 -1.89
N GLU A 58 17.38 -1.53 -2.34
CA GLU A 58 17.61 -0.14 -2.76
C GLU A 58 16.64 0.29 -3.88
N ARG A 59 16.42 -0.58 -4.87
CA ARG A 59 15.40 -0.40 -5.90
C ARG A 59 14.01 -0.25 -5.31
N LEU A 60 13.63 -1.14 -4.39
CA LEU A 60 12.34 -1.06 -3.71
C LEU A 60 12.21 0.25 -2.92
N HIS A 61 13.23 0.68 -2.19
CA HIS A 61 13.21 1.94 -1.44
C HIS A 61 12.96 3.13 -2.36
N ARG A 62 13.62 3.17 -3.52
CA ARG A 62 13.39 4.22 -4.53
C ARG A 62 11.93 4.23 -4.98
N ILE A 63 11.37 3.06 -5.30
CA ILE A 63 9.96 2.91 -5.70
C ILE A 63 9.02 3.36 -4.57
N GLN A 64 9.26 2.93 -3.33
CA GLN A 64 8.46 3.31 -2.17
C GLN A 64 8.45 4.84 -1.98
N THR A 65 9.62 5.48 -1.98
CA THR A 65 9.75 6.93 -1.84
C THR A 65 9.03 7.67 -2.97
N THR A 66 9.21 7.22 -4.23
CA THR A 66 8.52 7.81 -5.38
C THR A 66 7.00 7.76 -5.21
N TYR A 67 6.43 6.60 -4.89
CA TYR A 67 4.96 6.47 -4.81
C TYR A 67 4.36 7.03 -3.53
N VAL A 68 5.11 7.11 -2.42
CA VAL A 68 4.66 7.85 -1.22
C VAL A 68 4.58 9.34 -1.53
N ASN A 69 5.58 9.90 -2.20
CA ASN A 69 5.57 11.31 -2.61
C ASN A 69 4.43 11.61 -3.60
N ALA A 70 4.21 10.72 -4.58
CA ALA A 70 3.09 10.83 -5.52
C ALA A 70 1.73 10.83 -4.80
N LEU A 71 1.55 9.92 -3.83
CA LEU A 71 0.31 9.83 -3.05
C LEU A 71 0.08 11.09 -2.22
N SER A 72 1.13 11.58 -1.55
CA SER A 72 1.09 12.81 -0.76
C SER A 72 0.67 14.00 -1.61
N ASN A 73 1.30 14.19 -2.77
CA ASN A 73 0.95 15.27 -3.69
C ASN A 73 -0.50 15.14 -4.18
N SER A 74 -0.92 13.94 -4.58
CA SER A 74 -2.26 13.69 -5.08
C SER A 74 -3.33 14.00 -4.03
N LEU A 75 -3.17 13.51 -2.79
CA LEU A 75 -4.15 13.76 -1.73
C LEU A 75 -4.16 15.21 -1.29
N ASN A 76 -2.98 15.82 -1.07
CA ASN A 76 -2.91 17.22 -0.64
C ASN A 76 -3.46 18.20 -1.68
N SER A 77 -3.48 17.83 -2.97
CA SER A 77 -4.11 18.65 -4.01
C SER A 77 -5.61 18.87 -3.78
N LEU A 78 -6.30 17.93 -3.10
CA LEU A 78 -7.73 18.03 -2.82
C LEU A 78 -8.09 19.19 -1.89
N ALA A 79 -7.13 19.69 -1.09
CA ALA A 79 -7.33 20.85 -0.23
C ALA A 79 -7.69 22.11 -1.02
N GLN A 80 -7.20 22.24 -2.26
CA GLN A 80 -7.54 23.36 -3.15
C GLN A 80 -9.01 23.33 -3.59
N PHE A 81 -9.65 22.17 -3.48
CA PHE A 81 -11.06 21.94 -3.82
C PHE A 81 -11.95 21.85 -2.58
N GLY A 82 -11.47 22.33 -1.42
CA GLY A 82 -12.24 22.43 -0.18
C GLY A 82 -12.34 21.14 0.63
N THR A 83 -11.53 20.13 0.33
CA THR A 83 -11.46 18.88 1.10
C THR A 83 -10.41 18.98 2.21
N GLU A 84 -10.75 18.66 3.46
CA GLU A 84 -9.77 18.52 4.53
C GLU A 84 -8.95 17.23 4.34
N VAL A 85 -7.62 17.30 4.34
CA VAL A 85 -6.76 16.15 4.03
C VAL A 85 -5.81 15.87 5.18
N THR A 86 -5.79 14.61 5.63
CA THR A 86 -4.78 14.10 6.56
C THR A 86 -4.14 12.85 5.98
N LEU A 87 -2.83 12.88 5.74
CA LEU A 87 -2.05 11.71 5.35
C LEU A 87 -0.96 11.46 6.39
N THR A 88 -0.99 10.27 6.98
CA THR A 88 0.09 9.79 7.85
C THR A 88 0.70 8.54 7.25
N VAL A 89 2.01 8.56 7.03
CA VAL A 89 2.77 7.41 6.50
C VAL A 89 3.70 6.91 7.59
N ARG A 90 3.65 5.60 7.84
CA ARG A 90 4.54 4.89 8.76
C ARG A 90 5.19 3.68 8.08
N THR A 91 6.30 3.25 8.64
CA THR A 91 7.04 2.06 8.23
C THR A 91 7.04 0.98 9.30
N VAL A 92 7.11 -0.28 8.89
CA VAL A 92 7.20 -1.44 9.79
C VAL A 92 8.29 -2.41 9.31
N PRO A 93 9.07 -3.05 10.19
CA PRO A 93 10.15 -3.97 9.79
C PRO A 93 9.61 -5.36 9.40
N LEU A 94 8.70 -5.43 8.44
CA LEU A 94 8.06 -6.66 7.97
C LEU A 94 8.08 -6.73 6.44
N THR A 95 8.18 -7.95 5.90
CA THR A 95 7.90 -8.20 4.48
C THR A 95 6.41 -8.45 4.30
N PRO A 96 5.66 -7.60 3.59
CA PRO A 96 4.23 -7.78 3.42
C PRO A 96 3.95 -9.01 2.55
N THR A 97 3.10 -9.89 3.04
CA THR A 97 2.61 -11.07 2.29
C THR A 97 1.32 -10.79 1.53
N HIS A 98 0.69 -9.66 1.82
CA HIS A 98 -0.54 -9.21 1.20
C HIS A 98 -0.63 -7.67 1.20
N LYS A 99 -1.54 -7.16 0.39
CA LYS A 99 -2.11 -5.82 0.47
C LYS A 99 -3.34 -5.88 1.34
N LEU A 100 -3.50 -4.88 2.19
CA LEU A 100 -4.73 -4.66 2.94
C LEU A 100 -5.12 -3.18 2.82
N TYR A 101 -6.33 -2.94 2.32
CA TYR A 101 -6.98 -1.64 2.32
C TYR A 101 -8.21 -1.72 3.22
N LEU A 102 -8.36 -0.73 4.11
CA LEU A 102 -9.47 -0.60 5.04
C LEU A 102 -10.18 0.72 4.72
N LEU A 103 -11.46 0.64 4.38
CA LEU A 103 -12.27 1.76 3.91
C LEU A 103 -13.33 2.06 4.96
N ASN A 104 -13.22 3.23 5.60
CA ASN A 104 -14.15 3.74 6.61
C ASN A 104 -14.46 2.80 7.80
N GLY A 105 -13.65 1.76 8.00
CA GLY A 105 -13.88 0.72 9.01
C GLY A 105 -15.01 -0.27 8.65
N ASP A 106 -15.61 -0.14 7.46
CA ASP A 106 -16.76 -0.94 7.04
C ASP A 106 -16.43 -1.96 5.94
N GLU A 107 -15.34 -1.74 5.21
CA GLU A 107 -14.91 -2.60 4.11
C GLU A 107 -13.41 -2.87 4.16
N ALA A 108 -13.04 -4.11 3.86
CA ALA A 108 -11.67 -4.56 3.74
C ALA A 108 -11.43 -5.16 2.34
N LEU A 109 -10.33 -4.76 1.71
CA LEU A 109 -9.83 -5.36 0.47
C LEU A 109 -8.47 -6.01 0.73
N ILE A 110 -8.36 -7.29 0.44
CA ILE A 110 -7.10 -8.06 0.57
C ILE A 110 -6.62 -8.58 -0.78
N GLY A 111 -5.31 -8.50 -1.04
CA GLY A 111 -4.70 -9.11 -2.22
C GLY A 111 -3.37 -9.76 -1.87
N TYR A 112 -3.15 -11.00 -2.27
CA TYR A 112 -1.91 -11.72 -1.92
C TYR A 112 -0.75 -11.32 -2.83
N TYR A 113 0.44 -11.23 -2.26
CA TYR A 113 1.66 -11.15 -3.04
C TYR A 113 2.10 -12.56 -3.43
N GLN A 114 2.10 -12.84 -4.73
CA GLN A 114 2.68 -14.07 -5.28
C GLN A 114 4.13 -13.80 -5.66
N VAL A 115 5.02 -14.70 -5.23
CA VAL A 115 6.44 -14.65 -5.60
C VAL A 115 6.57 -15.13 -7.03
N VAL A 116 7.24 -14.34 -7.86
CA VAL A 116 7.48 -14.65 -9.27
C VAL A 116 8.94 -14.41 -9.62
N LYS A 117 9.40 -15.04 -10.70
CA LYS A 117 10.67 -14.70 -11.33
C LYS A 117 10.47 -13.44 -12.17
N ASN A 118 11.24 -12.40 -11.89
CA ASN A 118 11.26 -11.16 -12.66
C ASN A 118 12.67 -10.96 -13.23
N GLU A 119 12.84 -11.29 -14.52
CA GLU A 119 14.13 -11.20 -15.21
C GLU A 119 14.39 -9.83 -15.86
N GLU A 120 13.38 -8.96 -15.88
CA GLU A 120 13.41 -7.67 -16.58
C GLU A 120 13.51 -6.48 -15.60
N ALA A 121 13.80 -6.72 -14.32
CA ALA A 121 13.85 -5.66 -13.33
C ALA A 121 15.06 -4.74 -13.55
N ALA A 122 14.83 -3.54 -14.06
CA ALA A 122 15.89 -2.55 -14.25
C ALA A 122 16.20 -1.76 -12.96
N PHE A 123 17.48 -1.53 -12.69
CA PHE A 123 17.97 -0.59 -11.67
C PHE A 123 19.35 -0.07 -12.04
N GLU A 124 19.52 1.26 -12.02
CA GLU A 124 20.80 1.94 -12.27
C GLU A 124 21.51 1.53 -13.58
N GLY A 125 20.72 1.27 -14.63
CA GLY A 125 21.23 0.88 -15.95
C GLY A 125 21.52 -0.62 -16.10
N GLU A 126 21.32 -1.42 -15.05
CA GLU A 126 21.47 -2.88 -15.08
C GLU A 126 20.11 -3.59 -15.11
N GLN A 127 20.07 -4.79 -15.71
CA GLN A 127 18.96 -5.73 -15.56
C GLN A 127 19.25 -6.72 -14.42
N LEU A 128 18.28 -6.90 -13.54
CA LEU A 128 18.37 -7.76 -12.37
C LEU A 128 17.40 -8.94 -12.52
N ALA A 129 17.89 -10.16 -12.30
CA ALA A 129 17.04 -11.34 -12.18
C ALA A 129 16.63 -11.54 -10.71
N LEU A 130 15.36 -11.32 -10.41
CA LEU A 130 14.81 -11.27 -9.06
C LEU A 130 13.80 -12.40 -8.81
N TYR A 131 13.73 -12.82 -7.56
CA TYR A 131 12.45 -13.20 -6.97
C TYR A 131 11.76 -11.92 -6.47
N ASP A 132 10.60 -11.62 -7.04
CA ASP A 132 9.86 -10.37 -6.83
C ASP A 132 8.38 -10.65 -6.59
N VAL A 133 7.61 -9.62 -6.27
CA VAL A 133 6.14 -9.69 -6.16
C VAL A 133 5.50 -8.64 -7.06
N LEU A 134 4.72 -9.09 -8.03
CA LEU A 134 4.05 -8.19 -8.96
C LEU A 134 2.70 -7.75 -8.39
N GLY A 135 2.62 -6.48 -8.00
CA GLY A 135 1.44 -5.94 -7.32
C GLY A 135 0.33 -5.44 -8.25
N LEU A 136 0.65 -4.97 -9.46
CA LEU A 136 -0.28 -4.15 -10.25
C LEU A 136 -1.53 -4.90 -10.74
N THR A 137 -1.44 -6.20 -10.97
CA THR A 137 -2.54 -7.04 -11.50
C THR A 137 -3.12 -7.98 -10.45
N ALA A 138 -2.72 -7.84 -9.17
CA ALA A 138 -3.19 -8.71 -8.11
C ALA A 138 -4.70 -8.53 -7.87
N LYS A 139 -5.44 -9.65 -7.90
CA LYS A 139 -6.86 -9.67 -7.56
C LYS A 139 -7.05 -9.24 -6.10
N LEU A 140 -8.03 -8.35 -5.88
CA LEU A 140 -8.49 -8.00 -4.54
C LEU A 140 -9.77 -8.77 -4.19
N PHE A 141 -9.81 -9.31 -2.99
CA PHE A 141 -10.98 -9.92 -2.39
C PHE A 141 -11.60 -8.91 -1.44
N ARG A 142 -12.92 -8.75 -1.53
CA ARG A 142 -13.70 -7.78 -0.77
C ARG A 142 -14.46 -8.49 0.33
N SER A 143 -14.42 -7.91 1.52
CA SER A 143 -15.28 -8.25 2.66
C SER A 143 -15.89 -6.98 3.22
N THR A 144 -17.13 -7.04 3.68
CA THR A 144 -17.85 -5.91 4.27
C THR A 144 -18.46 -6.29 5.62
N ARG A 145 -18.69 -5.30 6.48
CA ARG A 145 -19.48 -5.47 7.70
C ARG A 145 -20.86 -4.81 7.58
N GLY A 146 -21.78 -5.18 8.48
CA GLY A 146 -23.11 -4.58 8.55
C GLY A 146 -24.06 -5.09 7.47
N PRO A 147 -25.06 -4.31 7.03
CA PRO A 147 -26.14 -4.80 6.15
C PRO A 147 -25.68 -5.34 4.79
N GLN A 148 -24.46 -5.01 4.36
CA GLN A 148 -23.89 -5.46 3.09
C GLN A 148 -23.08 -6.76 3.23
N ALA A 149 -22.80 -7.20 4.46
CA ALA A 149 -22.08 -8.43 4.73
C ALA A 149 -22.87 -9.65 4.24
N ARG A 150 -22.19 -10.57 3.58
CA ARG A 150 -22.78 -11.85 3.14
C ARG A 150 -23.07 -12.77 4.32
N ASP A 151 -22.19 -12.73 5.32
CA ASP A 151 -22.24 -13.56 6.52
C ASP A 151 -21.43 -12.91 7.66
N GLU A 152 -21.44 -13.55 8.83
CA GLU A 152 -20.67 -13.12 10.00
C GLU A 152 -19.16 -13.18 9.73
N GLN A 153 -18.69 -14.09 8.88
CA GLN A 153 -17.28 -14.24 8.55
C GLN A 153 -16.72 -12.99 7.85
N GLU A 154 -17.45 -12.38 6.91
CA GLU A 154 -17.01 -11.13 6.30
C GLU A 154 -16.91 -9.99 7.31
N SER A 155 -17.89 -9.90 8.22
CA SER A 155 -17.88 -8.87 9.27
C SER A 155 -16.69 -9.05 10.21
N SER A 156 -16.44 -10.29 10.66
CA SER A 156 -15.26 -10.62 11.48
C SER A 156 -13.96 -10.37 10.72
N PHE A 157 -13.91 -10.63 9.41
CA PHE A 157 -12.71 -10.37 8.61
C PHE A 157 -12.36 -8.87 8.58
N VAL A 158 -13.35 -7.99 8.42
CA VAL A 158 -13.13 -6.53 8.47
C VAL A 158 -12.61 -6.11 9.84
N GLU A 159 -13.23 -6.61 10.91
CA GLU A 159 -12.84 -6.32 12.29
C GLU A 159 -11.40 -6.78 12.60
N GLU A 160 -11.07 -8.04 12.33
CA GLU A 160 -9.74 -8.61 12.56
C GLU A 160 -8.67 -7.92 11.70
N SER A 161 -9.02 -7.53 10.47
CA SER A 161 -8.10 -6.78 9.61
C SER A 161 -7.79 -5.38 10.17
N GLN A 162 -8.78 -4.72 10.76
CA GLN A 162 -8.60 -3.44 11.43
C GLN A 162 -7.72 -3.58 12.68
N GLN A 163 -8.00 -4.59 13.52
CA GLN A 163 -7.19 -4.90 14.70
C GLN A 163 -5.74 -5.22 14.33
N PHE A 164 -5.52 -6.03 13.30
CA PHE A 164 -4.19 -6.32 12.76
C PHE A 164 -3.47 -5.04 12.35
N PHE A 165 -4.09 -4.19 11.53
CA PHE A 165 -3.48 -2.93 11.08
C PHE A 165 -3.14 -2.01 12.26
N ASP A 166 -4.07 -1.83 13.20
CA ASP A 166 -3.90 -0.96 14.36
C ASP A 166 -2.83 -1.51 15.31
N SER A 167 -2.71 -2.83 15.46
CA SER A 167 -1.65 -3.46 16.25
C SER A 167 -0.27 -3.06 15.73
N LEU A 168 -0.03 -3.15 14.41
CA LEU A 168 1.22 -2.72 13.80
C LEU A 168 1.42 -1.21 13.93
N TRP A 169 0.37 -0.45 13.61
CA TRP A 169 0.38 1.01 13.59
C TRP A 169 0.76 1.63 14.93
N THR A 170 0.25 1.08 16.03
CA THR A 170 0.40 1.66 17.37
C THR A 170 1.62 1.14 18.13
N THR A 171 2.20 0.00 17.73
CA THR A 171 3.30 -0.64 18.46
C THR A 171 4.66 -0.43 17.81
N ILE A 172 4.89 -1.09 16.68
CA ILE A 172 6.22 -1.22 16.05
C ILE A 172 6.39 -0.34 14.81
N ALA A 173 5.34 0.35 14.38
CA ALA A 173 5.41 1.26 13.25
C ALA A 173 6.02 2.61 13.65
N VAL A 174 6.97 3.09 12.85
CA VAL A 174 7.63 4.39 13.02
C VAL A 174 7.27 5.34 11.87
N PRO A 175 7.38 6.67 12.01
CA PRO A 175 7.14 7.59 10.90
C PRO A 175 8.00 7.25 9.67
N PHE A 176 7.43 7.40 8.47
CA PHE A 176 8.18 7.29 7.22
C PHE A 176 9.11 8.50 7.07
N GLY A 177 10.43 8.27 7.13
CA GLY A 177 11.47 9.30 7.06
C GLY A 177 12.85 8.68 6.99
#